data_AF-A0A9P5S196-F1
#
_entry.id   AF-A0A9P5S196-F1
#
_cell.length_a   1.000
_cell.length_b   1.000
_cell.length_c   1.000
_cell.angle_alpha   90.00
_cell.angle_beta   90.00
_cell.angle_gamma   90.00
#
_symmetry.space_group_name_H-M   'P 1'
#
loop_
_entity.id
_entity.type
_entity.pdbx_description
1 polymer ?
#
loop_
_entity_poly.entity_id
_entity_poly.type
_entity_poly.pdbx_seq_one_letter_code
_entity_poly.pdbx_strand_id
1 'polypeptide(L)'
;MYPNSVSVIKEVAPFVKRHCRHIRHIKARKEASDWYSWNPFDILDGVYSTLESFLVEYYDQGYDQISEDLVVASFQHHSVTLRDVRLSSCRGLSNAVIESILTTCAALERLEIRNRSNNCAVARLPEIVAHEWVCTGLKHLEMTVDWVNSRILLQRIYRRTTFNTLVQLLWIRIRNNGTFSKDFMNRSGRLSSWRS
;
A
#
# COMPACT_ATOMS: atom_id res chain seq x y z
N MET A 1 7.86 21.99 25.22
CA MET A 1 6.85 21.95 24.15
C MET A 1 7.58 21.40 22.93
N TYR A 2 7.30 20.16 22.53
CA TYR A 2 7.96 19.57 21.37
C TYR A 2 7.42 20.24 20.10
N PRO A 3 8.28 20.61 19.13
CA PRO A 3 7.81 21.14 17.87
C PRO A 3 6.86 20.13 17.23
N ASN A 4 5.70 20.59 16.79
CA ASN A 4 4.73 19.75 16.10
C ASN A 4 5.43 19.15 14.87
N SER A 5 5.45 17.83 14.73
CA SER A 5 6.09 17.16 13.60
C SER A 5 5.55 17.63 12.23
N VAL A 6 4.28 18.07 12.18
CA VAL A 6 3.69 18.76 11.01
C VAL A 6 4.46 20.03 10.65
N SER A 7 4.90 20.83 11.62
CA SER A 7 5.65 22.07 11.33
C SER A 7 7.04 21.74 10.78
N VAL A 8 7.71 20.71 11.33
CA VAL A 8 9.01 20.26 10.83
C VAL A 8 8.90 19.76 9.38
N ILE A 9 7.90 18.94 9.06
CA ILE A 9 7.72 18.46 7.68
C ILE A 9 7.39 19.63 6.74
N LYS A 10 6.49 20.54 7.15
CA LYS A 10 6.15 21.73 6.35
C LYS A 10 7.33 22.68 6.14
N GLU A 11 8.28 22.74 7.07
CA GLU A 11 9.49 23.55 6.94
C GLU A 11 10.57 22.84 6.10
N VAL A 12 10.74 21.54 6.30
CA VAL A 12 11.76 20.73 5.62
C VAL A 12 11.37 20.44 4.16
N ALA A 13 10.10 20.24 3.86
CA ALA A 13 9.61 19.93 2.52
C ALA A 13 10.03 20.97 1.47
N PRO A 14 9.79 22.28 1.65
CA PRO A 14 10.28 23.31 0.72
C PRO A 14 11.80 23.33 0.56
N PHE A 15 12.56 23.01 1.61
CA PHE A 15 14.01 22.95 1.56
C PHE A 15 14.49 21.76 0.74
N VAL A 16 13.94 20.57 1.01
CA VAL A 16 14.18 19.34 0.25
C VAL A 16 13.83 19.57 -1.23
N LYS A 17 12.68 20.19 -1.51
CA LYS A 17 12.26 20.57 -2.86
C LYS A 17 13.30 21.45 -3.57
N ARG A 18 13.85 22.46 -2.88
CA ARG A 18 14.80 23.42 -3.49
C ARG A 18 16.18 22.83 -3.71
N HIS A 19 16.67 22.04 -2.75
CA HIS A 19 18.08 21.67 -2.69
C HIS A 19 18.37 20.20 -2.99
N CYS A 20 17.36 19.34 -2.98
CA CYS A 20 17.56 17.89 -3.04
C CYS A 20 16.87 17.26 -4.26
N ARG A 21 17.18 17.77 -5.46
CA ARG A 21 16.59 17.31 -6.74
C ARG A 21 16.83 15.84 -7.07
N HIS A 22 17.80 15.21 -6.41
CA HIS A 22 18.19 13.82 -6.63
C HIS A 22 17.61 12.85 -5.59
N ILE A 23 16.79 13.32 -4.64
CA ILE A 23 16.13 12.41 -3.71
C ILE A 23 15.09 11.60 -4.48
N ARG A 24 15.29 10.29 -4.48
CA ARG A 24 14.43 9.28 -5.10
C ARG A 24 13.87 8.28 -4.08
N HIS A 25 14.42 8.27 -2.87
CA HIS A 25 14.07 7.29 -1.86
C HIS A 25 13.81 8.00 -0.54
N ILE A 26 12.63 7.77 0.02
CA ILE A 26 12.21 8.33 1.29
C ILE A 26 11.86 7.19 2.23
N LYS A 27 12.48 7.22 3.41
CA LYS A 27 12.16 6.34 4.53
C LYS A 27 11.67 7.21 5.68
N ALA A 28 10.40 7.07 6.01
CA ALA A 28 9.76 7.72 7.13
C ALA A 28 9.57 6.66 8.24
N ARG A 29 10.11 6.93 9.43
CA ARG A 29 9.94 6.05 10.60
C ARG A 29 9.55 6.90 11.80
N LYS A 30 8.49 6.50 12.48
CA LYS A 30 8.12 7.10 13.77
C LYS A 30 8.96 6.49 14.89
N GLU A 31 9.62 7.33 15.69
CA GLU A 31 10.21 6.90 16.96
C GLU A 31 9.16 6.95 18.08
N ALA A 32 9.28 6.04 19.06
CA ALA A 32 8.21 5.71 20.00
C ALA A 32 7.78 6.85 20.96
N SER A 33 8.45 8.00 20.96
CA SER A 33 8.23 9.09 21.91
C SER A 33 7.17 10.11 21.49
N ASP A 34 6.87 10.28 20.19
CA ASP A 34 6.06 11.41 19.70
C ASP A 34 4.74 10.94 19.09
N TRP A 35 3.73 10.74 19.94
CA TRP A 35 2.46 10.13 19.51
C TRP A 35 1.56 11.04 18.67
N TYR A 36 1.77 12.36 18.68
CA TYR A 36 0.81 13.32 18.15
C TYR A 36 1.19 13.88 16.76
N SER A 37 0.20 13.89 15.86
CA SER A 37 0.16 14.58 14.55
C SER A 37 1.32 14.31 13.57
N TRP A 38 1.79 13.07 13.45
CA TRP A 38 2.78 12.72 12.43
C TRP A 38 2.14 12.05 11.22
N ASN A 39 2.20 12.74 10.07
CA ASN A 39 1.83 12.18 8.78
C ASN A 39 3.03 12.01 7.85
N PRO A 40 3.43 10.76 7.55
CA PRO A 40 4.49 10.52 6.58
C PRO A 40 4.09 10.90 5.14
N PHE A 41 2.79 11.00 4.83
CA PHE A 41 2.32 11.34 3.49
C PHE A 41 2.47 12.83 3.15
N ASP A 42 2.55 13.73 4.14
CA ASP A 42 2.83 15.16 3.90
C ASP A 42 4.20 15.37 3.21
N ILE A 43 5.12 14.41 3.39
CA ILE A 43 6.43 14.43 2.73
C ILE A 43 6.27 14.18 1.22
N LEU A 44 5.29 13.39 0.79
CA LEU A 44 5.07 13.08 -0.63
C LEU A 44 4.63 14.32 -1.41
N ASP A 45 3.78 15.17 -0.82
CA ASP A 45 3.35 16.45 -1.42
C ASP A 45 4.51 17.48 -1.44
N GLY A 46 5.36 17.42 -0.42
CA GLY A 46 6.54 18.28 -0.31
C GLY A 46 7.63 18.01 -1.35
N VAL A 47 7.72 16.78 -1.86
CA VAL A 47 8.82 16.32 -2.70
C VAL A 47 8.35 16.31 -4.16
N TYR A 48 8.82 17.27 -4.96
CA TYR A 48 8.50 17.40 -6.39
C TYR A 48 9.47 16.62 -7.31
N SER A 49 10.43 15.91 -6.74
CA SER A 49 11.35 15.07 -7.51
C SER A 49 10.68 13.75 -7.90
N THR A 50 11.27 13.06 -8.87
CA THR A 50 10.85 11.72 -9.32
C THR A 50 11.08 10.70 -8.21
N LEU A 51 10.14 10.59 -7.27
CA LEU A 51 10.25 9.65 -6.16
C LEU A 51 10.08 8.22 -6.70
N GLU A 52 11.05 7.36 -6.41
CA GLU A 52 11.07 5.97 -6.84
C GLU A 52 10.73 5.00 -5.72
N SER A 53 11.05 5.34 -4.47
CA SER A 53 10.76 4.50 -3.30
C SER A 53 10.22 5.29 -2.11
N PHE A 54 9.15 4.77 -1.52
CA PHE A 54 8.53 5.32 -0.32
C PHE A 54 8.30 4.20 0.71
N LEU A 55 9.04 4.29 1.81
CA LEU A 55 8.96 3.36 2.94
C LEU A 55 8.44 4.10 4.18
N VAL A 56 7.36 3.58 4.76
CA VAL A 56 6.79 4.05 6.02
C VAL A 56 6.84 2.93 7.04
N GLU A 57 7.44 3.22 8.19
CA GLU A 57 7.44 2.36 9.36
C GLU A 57 6.67 3.05 10.50
N TYR A 58 5.56 2.45 10.92
CA TYR A 58 4.68 2.86 12.02
C TYR A 58 3.89 4.15 11.78
N TYR A 59 2.72 4.04 11.16
CA TYR A 59 1.75 5.13 11.00
C TYR A 59 0.47 4.82 11.79
N ASP A 60 -0.14 5.82 12.43
CA ASP A 60 -1.44 5.65 13.11
C ASP A 60 -2.32 6.86 12.82
N GLN A 61 -3.34 6.67 11.97
CA GLN A 61 -4.30 7.70 11.59
C GLN A 61 -5.16 8.18 12.77
N GLY A 62 -5.24 7.43 13.87
CA GLY A 62 -6.12 7.75 15.01
C GLY A 62 -5.89 9.14 15.63
N TYR A 63 -4.80 9.82 15.28
CA TYR A 63 -4.44 11.15 15.75
C TYR A 63 -4.36 12.22 14.66
N ASP A 64 -4.67 11.88 13.40
CA ASP A 64 -4.52 12.79 12.27
C ASP A 64 -5.82 12.94 11.47
N GLN A 65 -6.34 14.17 11.39
CA GLN A 65 -7.54 14.52 10.59
C GLN A 65 -7.18 14.78 9.13
N ILE A 66 -6.22 14.04 8.59
CA ILE A 66 -5.76 14.31 7.24
C ILE A 66 -6.76 13.75 6.26
N SER A 67 -7.17 14.60 5.32
CA SER A 67 -8.05 14.18 4.25
C SER A 67 -7.35 13.08 3.45
N GLU A 68 -8.04 11.95 3.34
CA GLU A 68 -7.67 10.85 2.48
C GLU A 68 -7.37 11.32 1.05
N ASP A 69 -8.06 12.35 0.58
CA ASP A 69 -7.86 12.99 -0.72
C ASP A 69 -6.42 13.49 -0.92
N LEU A 70 -5.78 14.01 0.13
CA LEU A 70 -4.40 14.50 0.05
C LEU A 70 -3.40 13.36 -0.13
N VAL A 71 -3.65 12.23 0.54
CA VAL A 71 -2.82 11.04 0.39
C VAL A 71 -2.95 10.47 -1.03
N VAL A 72 -4.18 10.39 -1.54
CA VAL A 72 -4.49 9.97 -2.91
C VAL A 72 -3.81 10.88 -3.93
N ALA A 73 -3.96 12.19 -3.81
CA ALA A 73 -3.34 13.16 -4.71
C ALA A 73 -1.80 13.05 -4.70
N SER A 74 -1.22 12.78 -3.54
CA SER A 74 0.23 12.58 -3.39
C SER A 74 0.74 11.37 -4.18
N PHE A 75 0.02 10.24 -4.13
CA PHE A 75 0.37 9.06 -4.94
C PHE A 75 0.18 9.30 -6.44
N GLN A 76 -0.86 10.03 -6.82
CA GLN A 76 -1.08 10.42 -8.22
C GLN A 76 0.07 11.28 -8.76
N HIS A 77 0.62 12.19 -7.95
CA HIS A 77 1.75 13.02 -8.36
C HIS A 77 2.98 12.19 -8.73
N HIS A 78 3.22 11.09 -8.00
CA HIS A 78 4.36 10.19 -8.21
C HIS A 78 4.01 8.95 -9.05
N SER A 79 2.85 8.93 -9.69
CA SER A 79 2.29 7.76 -10.40
C SER A 79 3.23 7.10 -11.41
N VAL A 80 3.99 7.92 -12.15
CA VAL A 80 4.88 7.45 -13.22
C VAL A 80 6.31 7.16 -12.77
N THR A 81 6.66 7.46 -11.52
CA THR A 81 8.03 7.30 -11.00
C THR A 81 8.12 6.32 -9.84
N LEU A 82 7.05 6.20 -9.05
CA LEU A 82 7.05 5.42 -7.82
C LEU A 82 7.03 3.93 -8.14
N ARG A 83 8.12 3.23 -7.80
CA ARG A 83 8.34 1.81 -8.09
C ARG A 83 8.21 0.93 -6.86
N ASP A 84 8.56 1.42 -5.68
CA ASP A 84 8.58 0.63 -4.46
C ASP A 84 7.87 1.34 -3.30
N VAL A 85 6.70 0.82 -2.91
CA VAL A 85 5.90 1.33 -1.79
C VAL A 85 5.83 0.28 -0.69
N ARG A 86 6.28 0.64 0.51
CA ARG A 86 6.34 -0.26 1.66
C ARG A 86 5.75 0.42 2.88
N LEU A 87 4.60 -0.06 3.35
CA LEU A 87 3.83 0.49 4.45
C LEU A 87 3.79 -0.56 5.57
N SER A 88 4.57 -0.36 6.62
CA SER A 88 4.63 -1.29 7.75
C SER A 88 3.98 -0.69 9.00
N SER A 89 3.15 -1.48 9.68
CA SER A 89 2.47 -1.08 10.92
C SER A 89 1.67 0.22 10.75
N CYS A 90 1.00 0.38 9.60
CA CYS A 90 0.18 1.54 9.27
C CYS A 90 -1.27 1.28 9.70
N ARG A 91 -1.64 1.75 10.88
CA ARG A 91 -2.99 1.73 11.43
C ARG A 91 -3.83 2.85 10.82
N GLY A 92 -5.05 2.53 10.41
CA GLY A 92 -5.92 3.46 9.69
C GLY A 92 -5.54 3.71 8.23
N LEU A 93 -4.68 2.89 7.62
CA LEU A 93 -4.57 2.92 6.16
C LEU A 93 -5.89 2.38 5.57
N SER A 94 -6.65 3.24 4.89
CA SER A 94 -7.96 2.92 4.31
C SER A 94 -7.82 2.10 3.02
N ASN A 95 -8.90 1.44 2.60
CA ASN A 95 -8.92 0.74 1.31
C ASN A 95 -8.78 1.71 0.13
N ALA A 96 -9.31 2.93 0.22
CA ALA A 96 -9.23 3.87 -0.90
C ALA A 96 -7.79 4.34 -1.15
N VAL A 97 -6.93 4.44 -0.12
CA VAL A 97 -5.49 4.68 -0.32
C VAL A 97 -4.83 3.49 -1.03
N ILE A 98 -5.13 2.25 -0.62
CA ILE A 98 -4.57 1.03 -1.24
C ILE A 98 -5.01 0.93 -2.70
N GLU A 99 -6.31 1.13 -2.94
CA GLU A 99 -6.92 1.15 -4.26
C GLU A 99 -6.32 2.26 -5.12
N SER A 100 -6.15 3.47 -4.59
CA SER A 100 -5.47 4.56 -5.29
C SER A 100 -4.07 4.16 -5.72
N ILE A 101 -3.25 3.58 -4.83
CA ILE A 101 -1.88 3.15 -5.19
C ILE A 101 -1.92 2.19 -6.39
N LEU A 102 -2.85 1.23 -6.41
CA LEU A 102 -2.97 0.23 -7.48
C LEU A 102 -3.55 0.78 -8.79
N THR A 103 -4.43 1.78 -8.70
CA THR A 103 -5.13 2.39 -9.83
C THR A 103 -4.43 3.63 -10.38
N THR A 104 -3.45 4.19 -9.68
CA THR A 104 -2.73 5.39 -10.11
C THR A 104 -1.25 5.14 -10.39
N CYS A 105 -0.55 4.28 -9.64
CA CYS A 105 0.90 4.13 -9.77
C CYS A 105 1.31 3.15 -10.89
N ALA A 106 1.29 3.62 -12.13
CA ALA A 106 1.61 2.82 -13.31
C ALA A 106 3.02 2.21 -13.30
N ALA A 107 3.99 2.89 -12.69
CA ALA A 107 5.38 2.42 -12.59
C ALA A 107 5.63 1.46 -11.42
N LEU A 108 4.62 1.14 -10.62
CA LEU A 108 4.78 0.38 -9.39
C LEU A 108 5.24 -1.06 -9.66
N GLU A 109 6.40 -1.42 -9.12
CA GLU A 109 7.01 -2.76 -9.22
C GLU A 109 6.85 -3.54 -7.91
N ARG A 110 6.72 -2.86 -6.77
CA ARG A 110 6.58 -3.47 -5.45
C ARG A 110 5.59 -2.70 -4.58
N LEU A 111 4.63 -3.44 -4.02
CA LEU A 111 3.74 -2.98 -2.97
C LEU A 111 3.78 -3.95 -1.79
N GLU A 112 4.18 -3.45 -0.62
CA GLU A 112 4.24 -4.22 0.62
C GLU A 112 3.48 -3.48 1.73
N ILE A 113 2.36 -4.03 2.17
CA ILE A 113 1.56 -3.53 3.28
C ILE A 113 1.63 -4.58 4.39
N ARG A 114 2.58 -4.39 5.31
CA ARG A 114 2.85 -5.34 6.39
C ARG A 114 2.22 -4.90 7.70
N ASN A 115 1.41 -5.78 8.26
CA ASN A 115 0.85 -5.57 9.57
C ASN A 115 1.67 -6.28 10.67
N ARG A 116 2.14 -5.53 11.67
CA ARG A 116 2.79 -6.09 12.88
C ARG A 116 1.87 -6.12 14.10
N SER A 117 0.66 -5.55 14.03
CA SER A 117 -0.30 -5.48 15.14
C SER A 117 -1.69 -5.99 14.75
N ASN A 118 -2.53 -6.39 15.70
CA ASN A 118 -3.85 -6.95 15.34
C ASN A 118 -4.85 -5.92 14.77
N ASN A 119 -4.50 -4.63 14.75
CA ASN A 119 -5.42 -3.52 14.44
C ASN A 119 -5.07 -2.70 13.18
N CYS A 120 -4.16 -3.15 12.31
CA CYS A 120 -3.84 -2.39 11.09
C CYS A 120 -4.72 -2.77 9.88
N ALA A 121 -4.56 -1.96 8.84
CA ALA A 121 -5.27 -2.02 7.57
C ALA A 121 -5.38 -3.44 7.01
N VAL A 122 -6.62 -3.82 6.74
CA VAL A 122 -6.94 -5.05 6.04
C VAL A 122 -7.58 -4.67 4.73
N ALA A 123 -6.92 -5.06 3.65
CA ALA A 123 -7.35 -4.83 2.29
C ALA A 123 -8.66 -5.59 2.04
N ARG A 124 -9.77 -4.89 1.77
CA ARG A 124 -11.00 -5.55 1.35
C ARG A 124 -10.92 -5.85 -0.14
N LEU A 125 -10.81 -7.13 -0.47
CA LEU A 125 -10.70 -7.57 -1.86
C LEU A 125 -11.80 -7.00 -2.79
N PRO A 126 -13.10 -6.95 -2.41
CA PRO A 126 -14.14 -6.36 -3.24
C PRO A 126 -13.83 -4.95 -3.72
N GLU A 127 -13.30 -4.13 -2.81
CA GLU A 127 -13.07 -2.70 -3.01
C GLU A 127 -11.82 -2.53 -3.90
N ILE A 128 -10.75 -3.25 -3.57
CA ILE A 128 -9.46 -3.13 -4.28
C ILE A 128 -9.51 -3.67 -5.72
N VAL A 129 -10.37 -4.65 -6.02
CA VAL A 129 -10.54 -5.20 -7.38
C VAL A 129 -11.75 -4.61 -8.11
N ALA A 130 -12.43 -3.62 -7.52
CA ALA A 130 -13.54 -2.95 -8.18
C ALA A 130 -13.09 -2.18 -9.43
N HIS A 131 -11.83 -1.72 -9.43
CA HIS A 131 -11.22 -0.94 -10.49
C HIS A 131 -10.03 -1.66 -11.11
N GLU A 132 -9.75 -1.35 -12.37
CA GLU A 132 -8.62 -1.91 -13.10
C GLU A 132 -7.30 -1.36 -12.56
N TRP A 133 -6.35 -2.25 -12.29
CA TRP A 133 -5.02 -1.87 -11.82
C TRP A 133 -4.18 -1.38 -12.98
N VAL A 134 -3.53 -0.23 -12.81
CA VAL A 134 -2.65 0.36 -13.84
C VAL A 134 -1.19 -0.07 -13.67
N CYS A 135 -0.83 -0.62 -12.50
CA CYS A 135 0.49 -1.13 -12.19
C CYS A 135 0.79 -2.47 -12.88
N THR A 136 0.86 -2.48 -14.21
CA THR A 136 1.10 -3.68 -15.03
C THR A 136 2.51 -4.28 -14.81
N GLY A 137 3.45 -3.47 -14.33
CA GLY A 137 4.82 -3.87 -13.98
C GLY A 137 5.00 -4.45 -12.57
N LEU A 138 3.92 -4.70 -11.83
CA LEU A 138 3.99 -5.17 -10.44
C LEU A 138 4.63 -6.57 -10.35
N LYS A 139 5.78 -6.65 -9.68
CA LYS A 139 6.59 -7.87 -9.48
C LYS A 139 6.39 -8.47 -8.08
N HIS A 140 6.13 -7.62 -7.08
CA HIS A 140 5.96 -8.05 -5.69
C HIS A 140 4.73 -7.41 -5.05
N LEU A 141 3.79 -8.24 -4.61
CA LEU A 141 2.60 -7.82 -3.89
C LEU A 141 2.47 -8.58 -2.57
N GLU A 142 2.55 -7.84 -1.46
CA GLU A 142 2.37 -8.40 -0.13
C GLU A 142 1.41 -7.54 0.67
N MET A 143 0.23 -8.07 1.01
CA MET A 143 -0.73 -7.39 1.89
C MET A 143 -1.64 -8.41 2.58
N THR A 144 -2.23 -8.03 3.71
CA THR A 144 -3.28 -8.83 4.38
C THR A 144 -4.64 -8.46 3.81
N VAL A 145 -5.36 -9.46 3.29
CA VAL A 145 -6.67 -9.28 2.65
C VAL A 145 -7.78 -9.86 3.52
N ASP A 146 -8.88 -9.13 3.66
CA ASP A 146 -10.12 -9.60 4.29
C ASP A 146 -10.98 -10.31 3.24
N TRP A 147 -11.26 -11.58 3.50
CA TRP A 147 -12.06 -12.45 2.64
C TRP A 147 -13.53 -12.54 3.08
N VAL A 148 -13.94 -11.87 4.16
CA VAL A 148 -15.19 -12.15 4.89
C VAL A 148 -16.47 -12.04 4.03
N ASN A 149 -16.44 -11.44 2.82
CA ASN A 149 -17.58 -11.45 1.88
C ASN A 149 -17.23 -11.91 0.45
N SER A 150 -16.13 -12.62 0.26
CA SER A 150 -15.56 -12.94 -1.07
C SER A 150 -16.30 -14.03 -1.89
N ARG A 151 -17.19 -14.83 -1.27
CA ARG A 151 -17.88 -15.93 -1.97
C ARG A 151 -18.68 -15.49 -3.21
N ILE A 152 -19.32 -14.32 -3.15
CA ILE A 152 -20.13 -13.78 -4.27
C ILE A 152 -19.22 -13.12 -5.32
N LEU A 153 -18.06 -12.60 -4.92
CA LEU A 153 -17.15 -11.86 -5.79
C LEU A 153 -16.21 -12.75 -6.58
N LEU A 154 -15.77 -13.88 -6.02
CA LEU A 154 -14.99 -14.87 -6.76
C LEU A 154 -15.72 -15.34 -8.02
N GLN A 155 -17.05 -15.44 -7.98
CA GLN A 155 -17.86 -15.77 -9.15
C GLN A 155 -17.94 -14.64 -10.19
N ARG A 156 -17.84 -13.38 -9.77
CA ARG A 156 -17.84 -12.20 -10.66
C ARG A 156 -16.47 -11.91 -11.26
N ILE A 157 -15.42 -12.00 -10.46
CA ILE A 157 -14.02 -11.83 -10.88
C ILE A 157 -13.69 -12.88 -11.94
N TYR A 158 -14.04 -14.15 -11.70
CA TYR A 158 -13.83 -15.23 -12.68
C TYR A 158 -14.48 -14.97 -14.06
N ARG A 159 -15.51 -14.12 -14.13
CA ARG A 159 -16.20 -13.76 -15.38
C ARG A 159 -15.66 -12.50 -16.05
N ARG A 160 -14.91 -11.64 -15.35
CA ARG A 160 -14.49 -10.30 -15.84
C ARG A 160 -12.99 -10.15 -16.05
N THR A 161 -12.16 -10.87 -15.31
CA THR A 161 -10.70 -10.72 -15.43
C THR A 161 -10.11 -11.61 -16.51
N THR A 162 -9.27 -11.03 -17.36
CA THR A 162 -8.35 -11.76 -18.21
C THR A 162 -7.36 -12.56 -17.35
N PHE A 163 -6.91 -13.70 -17.87
CA PHE A 163 -6.08 -14.71 -17.19
C PHE A 163 -4.84 -14.12 -16.46
N ASN A 164 -4.28 -13.02 -16.96
CA ASN A 164 -3.12 -12.34 -16.36
C ASN A 164 -3.38 -11.79 -14.95
N THR A 165 -4.59 -11.29 -14.68
CA THR A 165 -4.93 -10.74 -13.35
C THR A 165 -5.06 -11.85 -12.31
N LEU A 166 -5.58 -13.01 -12.71
CA LEU A 166 -5.71 -14.19 -11.85
C LEU A 166 -4.35 -14.78 -11.46
N VAL A 167 -3.35 -14.72 -12.35
CA VAL A 167 -1.97 -15.15 -12.06
C VAL A 167 -1.27 -14.19 -11.11
N GLN A 168 -1.50 -12.87 -11.23
CA GLN A 168 -0.98 -11.89 -10.26
C GLN A 168 -1.62 -12.06 -8.87
N LEU A 169 -2.91 -12.38 -8.81
CA LEU A 169 -3.59 -12.71 -7.54
C LEU A 169 -3.07 -14.01 -6.91
N LEU A 170 -2.56 -14.96 -7.71
CA LEU A 170 -2.01 -16.24 -7.24
C LEU A 170 -0.65 -16.08 -6.53
N TRP A 171 0.08 -14.99 -6.79
CA TRP A 171 1.36 -14.65 -6.13
C TRP A 171 1.20 -13.85 -4.84
N ILE A 172 -0.02 -13.46 -4.47
CA ILE A 172 -0.28 -12.85 -3.17
C ILE A 172 0.05 -13.88 -2.10
N ARG A 173 1.09 -13.61 -1.30
CA ARG A 173 1.38 -14.41 -0.12
C ARG A 173 0.33 -14.10 0.96
N ILE A 174 -0.80 -14.80 0.87
CA ILE A 174 -1.95 -14.62 1.77
C ILE A 174 -1.58 -15.18 3.15
N ARG A 175 -1.40 -14.30 4.15
CA ARG A 175 -1.48 -14.69 5.56
C ARG A 175 -2.92 -14.56 6.03
N ASN A 176 -3.59 -15.69 6.25
CA ASN A 176 -4.90 -15.72 6.89
C ASN A 176 -4.72 -15.54 8.42
N ASN A 177 -5.40 -14.55 8.99
CA ASN A 177 -5.43 -14.29 10.45
C ASN A 177 -6.49 -15.13 11.21
N GLY A 178 -7.17 -16.05 10.53
CA GLY A 178 -8.15 -16.94 11.15
C GLY A 178 -8.08 -18.32 10.51
N THR A 179 -8.24 -19.35 11.33
CA THR A 179 -8.34 -20.77 10.97
C THR A 179 -9.36 -20.98 9.84
N PHE A 180 -8.90 -20.95 8.59
CA PHE A 180 -9.68 -21.35 7.44
C PHE A 180 -8.96 -22.46 6.66
N SER A 181 -9.78 -23.45 6.33
CA SER A 181 -9.48 -24.87 6.21
C SER A 181 -8.55 -25.26 5.06
N LYS A 182 -7.80 -26.35 5.28
CA LYS A 182 -7.00 -27.12 4.30
C LYS A 182 -7.81 -27.57 3.06
N ASP A 183 -9.13 -27.39 3.06
CA ASP A 183 -10.03 -27.91 2.03
C ASP A 183 -9.95 -27.20 0.67
N PHE A 184 -9.44 -25.96 0.61
CA PHE A 184 -9.39 -25.25 -0.68
C PHE A 184 -8.20 -25.68 -1.55
N MET A 185 -7.05 -26.02 -0.96
CA MET A 185 -5.88 -26.50 -1.74
C MET A 185 -6.04 -27.95 -2.24
N ASN A 186 -6.90 -28.76 -1.62
CA ASN A 186 -7.10 -30.15 -2.05
C ASN A 186 -8.01 -30.31 -3.29
N ARG A 187 -8.67 -29.24 -3.77
CA ARG A 187 -9.53 -29.30 -4.97
C ARG A 187 -8.89 -28.78 -6.26
N SER A 188 -7.74 -28.12 -6.20
CA SER A 188 -6.99 -27.66 -7.38
C SER A 188 -5.88 -28.64 -7.75
N GLY A 189 -6.23 -29.90 -8.02
CA GLY A 189 -5.28 -30.89 -8.50
C GLY A 189 -4.54 -30.41 -9.76
N ARG A 190 -3.21 -30.56 -9.75
CA ARG A 190 -2.19 -30.21 -10.78
C ARG A 190 -1.54 -28.83 -10.66
N LEU A 191 -0.69 -28.65 -9.65
CA LEU A 191 0.53 -27.84 -9.77
C LEU A 191 1.63 -28.49 -8.90
N SER A 192 2.17 -29.61 -9.38
CA SER A 192 3.32 -30.30 -8.78
C SER A 192 4.43 -30.48 -9.81
N SER A 193 5.01 -29.36 -10.23
CA SER A 193 6.40 -29.23 -10.67
C SER A 193 6.77 -27.75 -10.51
N TRP A 194 8.03 -27.37 -10.68
CA TRP A 194 8.61 -26.07 -10.28
C TRP A 194 9.09 -25.99 -8.83
N ARG A 195 10.05 -26.88 -8.51
CA ARG A 195 11.19 -26.54 -7.66
C ARG A 195 12.46 -26.77 -8.47
N SER A 196 13.13 -25.68 -8.82
CA SER A 196 14.57 -25.59 -9.10
C SER A 196 14.96 -24.13 -8.93
#